data_AF-A0A349QYF6-F1
#
_entry.id   AF-A0A349QYF6-F1
#
_cell.length_a   1.000
_cell.length_b   1.000
_cell.length_c   1.000
_cell.angle_alpha   90.00
_cell.angle_beta   90.00
_cell.angle_gamma   90.00
#
_symmetry.space_group_name_H-M   'P 1'
#
loop_
_entity.id
_entity.type
_entity.pdbx_description
1 polymer ?
#
loop_
_entity_poly.entity_id
_entity_poly.type
_entity_poly.pdbx_seq_one_letter_code
_entity_poly.pdbx_strand_id
1 'polypeptide(L)' 'MKVFIVGGTSGIGLALAKRYLDQGAEVAVCGRDLPKMSAYSWTHSLKSFEVEDRK' A
#
# COMPACT_ATOMS: atom_id res chain seq x y z
N MET A 1 -14.71 6.32 -1.22
CA MET A 1 -13.82 6.76 -0.12
C MET A 1 -12.38 6.70 -0.61
N LYS A 2 -11.52 7.65 -0.23
CA LYS A 2 -10.08 7.64 -0.58
C LYS A 2 -9.26 7.42 0.68
N VAL A 3 -8.32 6.47 0.66
CA VAL A 3 -7.49 6.11 1.83
C VAL A 3 -6.02 6.16 1.44
N PHE A 4 -5.23 6.89 2.22
CA PHE A 4 -3.77 6.93 2.07
C PHE A 4 -3.12 6.31 3.30
N ILE A 5 -2.30 5.26 3.09
CA ILE A 5 -1.68 4.48 4.16
C ILE A 5 -0.17 4.63 4.10
N VAL A 6 0.40 5.26 5.13
CA VAL A 6 1.85 5.36 5.32
C VAL A 6 2.38 4.06 5.91
N GLY A 7 3.52 3.58 5.40
CA GLY A 7 4.06 2.27 5.78
C GLY A 7 3.20 1.11 5.25
N GLY A 8 2.45 1.34 4.16
CA GLY A 8 1.49 0.39 3.60
C GLY A 8 2.10 -0.77 2.79
N THR A 9 3.43 -0.89 2.75
CA THR A 9 4.13 -1.90 1.92
C THR A 9 4.39 -3.22 2.65
N SER A 10 4.08 -3.32 3.94
CA SER A 10 4.21 -4.57 4.73
C SER A 10 3.33 -4.58 5.98
N GLY A 11 3.27 -5.73 6.67
CA GLY A 11 2.65 -5.88 7.98
C GLY A 11 1.21 -5.35 8.06
N ILE A 12 0.91 -4.60 9.12
CA ILE A 12 -0.42 -4.05 9.39
C ILE A 12 -0.87 -3.06 8.30
N GLY A 13 0.06 -2.24 7.77
CA GLY A 13 -0.26 -1.27 6.73
C GLY A 13 -0.77 -1.94 5.46
N LEU A 14 -0.12 -3.03 5.03
CA LEU A 14 -0.55 -3.80 3.87
C LEU A 14 -1.88 -4.53 4.12
N ALA A 15 -2.09 -5.08 5.31
CA ALA A 15 -3.35 -5.72 5.69
C ALA A 15 -4.53 -4.72 5.70
N LEU A 16 -4.30 -3.50 6.17
CA LEU A 16 -5.29 -2.42 6.09
C LEU A 16 -5.58 -2.03 4.64
N ALA A 17 -4.55 -1.95 3.79
CA ALA A 17 -4.72 -1.64 2.38
C ALA A 17 -5.65 -2.65 1.68
N LYS A 18 -5.43 -3.95 1.92
CA LYS A 18 -6.31 -5.04 1.46
C LYS A 18 -7.74 -4.83 1.96
N ARG A 19 -7.91 -4.58 3.27
CA ARG A 19 -9.23 -4.45 3.90
C ARG A 19 -10.04 -3.26 3.36
N TYR A 20 -9.38 -2.15 3.04
CA TYR A 20 -10.05 -0.99 2.44
C TYR A 20 -10.36 -1.20 0.96
N LEU A 21 -9.48 -1.84 0.20
CA LEU A 21 -9.77 -2.25 -1.18
C LEU A 21 -10.99 -3.18 -1.25
N ASP A 22 -11.07 -4.16 -0.35
CA ASP A 22 -12.19 -5.11 -0.29
C ASP A 22 -13.53 -4.41 0.06
N GLN A 23 -13.49 -3.20 0.61
CA GLN A 23 -14.67 -2.35 0.86
C GLN A 23 -14.99 -1.39 -0.29
N GLY A 24 -14.26 -1.49 -1.42
CA GLY A 24 -14.44 -0.62 -2.58
C GLY A 24 -13.83 0.78 -2.42
N ALA A 25 -12.91 0.97 -1.46
CA ALA A 25 -12.18 2.22 -1.35
C ALA A 25 -11.09 2.34 -2.43
N GLU A 26 -10.79 3.57 -2.82
CA GLU A 26 -9.59 3.87 -3.61
C GLU A 26 -8.42 4.02 -2.64
N VAL A 27 -7.45 3.11 -2.72
CA VAL A 27 -6.36 3.01 -1.73
C VAL A 27 -5.02 3.35 -2.36
N ALA A 28 -4.28 4.20 -1.66
CA ALA A 28 -2.91 4.54 -1.94
C ALA A 28 -2.00 4.17 -0.76
N VAL A 29 -0.82 3.65 -1.04
CA VAL A 29 0.18 3.28 -0.02
C VAL A 29 1.52 3.95 -0.30
N CYS A 30 2.30 4.19 0.75
CA CYS A 30 3.70 4.58 0.59
C CYS A 30 4.66 3.78 1.48
N GLY A 31 5.90 3.66 1.02
CA GLY A 31 6.98 2.99 1.76
C GLY A 31 8.29 2.97 1.00
N ARG A 32 9.32 2.44 1.64
CA ARG A 32 10.71 2.39 1.12
C ARG A 32 11.01 1.22 0.21
N ASP A 33 10.13 0.22 0.19
CA ASP A 33 10.36 -1.05 -0.51
C ASP A 33 9.05 -1.49 -1.15
N LEU A 34 8.76 -0.92 -2.33
CA LEU A 34 7.64 -1.31 -3.18
C LEU A 34 7.80 -2.72 -3.76
N PRO A 35 9.00 -3.21 -4.13
CA PRO A 35 9.17 -4.57 -4.66
C PRO A 35 8.57 -5.67 -3.78
N LYS A 36 8.60 -5.52 -2.45
CA LYS A 36 7.94 -6.46 -1.50
C LYS A 36 6.45 -6.69 -1.77
N MET A 37 5.76 -5.73 -2.37
CA MET A 37 4.33 -5.83 -2.65
C MET A 37 4.03 -6.75 -3.85
N SER A 38 4.99 -6.98 -4.74
CA SER A 38 4.83 -7.84 -5.92
C SER A 38 4.48 -9.30 -5.59
N ALA A 39 4.75 -9.74 -4.36
CA ALA A 39 4.35 -11.06 -3.85
C ALA A 39 2.82 -11.24 -3.75
N TYR A 40 2.04 -10.17 -3.86
CA TYR A 40 0.59 -10.17 -3.69
C TYR A 40 -0.10 -9.70 -4.97
N SER A 41 -0.85 -10.60 -5.61
CA SER A 41 -1.52 -10.32 -6.89
C SER A 41 -2.41 -9.09 -6.86
N TRP A 42 -3.15 -8.86 -5.77
CA TRP A 42 -4.10 -7.74 -5.64
C TRP A 42 -3.45 -6.35 -5.54
N THR A 43 -2.13 -6.26 -5.36
CA THR A 43 -1.45 -4.98 -5.16
C THR A 43 -1.40 -4.10 -6.40
N HIS A 44 -1.65 -4.65 -7.59
CA HIS A 44 -1.79 -3.86 -8.82
C HIS A 44 -2.95 -2.84 -8.75
N SER A 45 -3.92 -3.04 -7.84
CA SER A 45 -5.04 -2.11 -7.62
C SER A 45 -4.70 -0.97 -6.66
N LEU A 46 -3.52 -0.98 -6.04
CA LEU A 46 -3.04 0.08 -5.16
C LEU A 46 -2.30 1.14 -5.96
N LYS A 47 -2.55 2.41 -5.65
CA LYS A 47 -1.63 3.49 -5.99
C LYS A 47 -0.44 3.43 -5.04
N SER A 48 0.78 3.32 -5.57
CA SER A 48 1.97 3.11 -4.75
C SER A 48 2.96 4.25 -4.92
N PHE A 49 3.49 4.75 -3.81
CA PHE A 49 4.46 5.84 -3.77
C PHE A 49 5.72 5.39 -3.04
N GLU A 50 6.84 5.36 -3.75
CA GLU A 50 8.14 5.10 -3.13
C GLU A 50 8.61 6.34 -2.39
N VAL A 51 9.15 6.14 -1.19
CA VAL A 51 9.68 7.21 -0.35
C VAL A 51 11.14 6.94 -0.09
N GLU A 52 11.98 7.91 -0.42
CA GLU A 52 13.42 7.86 -0.14
C GLU A 52 13.69 8.24 1.33
N ASP A 53 14.60 7.50 1.96
CA ASP A 53 15.04 7.78 3.33
C ASP A 53 16.01 8.96 3.28
N ARG A 54 15.56 10.18 3.62
CA ARG A 54 16.45 11.34 3.74
C ARG A 54 17.21 11.22 5.06
N LYS A 55 18.40 10.61 5.01
CA LYS A 55 19.41 10.71 6.06
C LYS A 55 20.09 12.07 6.03
#